data_AF-A0A838HA60-F1
#
_entry.id   AF-A0A838HA60-F1
#
_cell.length_a   1.000
_cell.length_b   1.000
_cell.length_c   1.000
_cell.angle_alpha   90.00
_cell.angle_beta   90.00
_cell.angle_gamma   90.00
#
_symmetry.space_group_name_H-M   'P 1'
#
loop_
_entity.id
_entity.type
_entity.pdbx_description
1 polymer ?
#
loop_
_entity_poly.entity_id
_entity_poly.type
_entity_poly.pdbx_seq_one_letter_code
_entity_poly.pdbx_strand_id
1 'polypeptide(L)'
;MFLGTHFPRLDEKGRIFLPAKFREELSEGLVVTRGQERCLYVWPSAEFRSFTEELRKTPVTNKRARNFMRMLSAGASAELADKQGRVTLPQMLRDYAGLQRE
;
A
#
# COMPACT_ATOMS: atom_id res chain seq x y z
N MET A 1 14.80 2.17 -3.85
CA MET A 1 14.12 3.34 -4.48
C MET A 1 13.21 2.83 -5.58
N PHE A 2 11.90 3.06 -5.47
CA PHE A 2 10.91 2.57 -6.44
C PHE A 2 10.75 3.53 -7.64
N LEU A 3 11.19 3.12 -8.83
CA LEU A 3 11.07 3.92 -10.05
C LEU A 3 10.47 3.15 -11.24
N GLY A 4 9.79 3.88 -12.12
CA GLY A 4 9.26 3.41 -13.39
C GLY A 4 7.82 2.88 -13.33
N THR A 5 7.24 2.66 -14.52
CA THR A 5 5.85 2.23 -14.71
C THR A 5 5.80 0.76 -15.07
N HIS A 6 4.89 0.01 -14.44
CA HIS A 6 4.71 -1.43 -14.64
C HIS A 6 3.22 -1.73 -14.79
N PHE A 7 2.89 -2.78 -15.54
CA PHE A 7 1.50 -3.19 -15.80
C PHE A 7 1.25 -4.62 -15.29
N PRO A 8 1.34 -4.87 -13.96
CA PRO A 8 1.05 -6.18 -13.39
C PRO A 8 -0.45 -6.49 -13.52
N ARG A 9 -0.77 -7.74 -13.83
CA ARG A 9 -2.17 -8.20 -13.87
C ARG A 9 -2.68 -8.59 -12.50
N LEU A 10 -3.97 -8.37 -12.27
CA LEU A 10 -4.70 -8.86 -11.11
C LEU A 10 -5.18 -10.30 -11.37
N ASP A 11 -4.82 -11.23 -10.49
CA ASP A 11 -5.27 -12.61 -10.61
C ASP A 11 -6.69 -12.83 -10.04
N GLU A 12 -7.23 -14.05 -10.20
CA GLU A 12 -8.57 -14.40 -9.74
C GLU A 12 -8.77 -14.33 -8.23
N LYS A 13 -7.69 -14.36 -7.45
CA LYS A 13 -7.70 -14.23 -5.99
C LYS A 13 -7.46 -12.78 -5.56
N GLY A 14 -7.37 -11.86 -6.51
CA GLY A 14 -7.11 -10.44 -6.31
C GLY A 14 -5.70 -10.17 -5.83
N ARG A 15 -4.73 -10.94 -6.34
CA ARG A 15 -3.29 -10.72 -6.11
C ARG A 15 -2.65 -10.05 -7.32
N ILE A 16 -1.66 -9.21 -7.06
CA ILE A 16 -0.82 -8.60 -8.09
C ILE A 16 0.59 -9.17 -8.04
N PHE A 17 1.25 -9.27 -9.19
CA PHE A 17 2.66 -9.64 -9.26
C PHE A 17 3.54 -8.42 -9.01
N LEU A 18 4.42 -8.50 -8.01
CA LEU A 18 5.45 -7.47 -7.81
C LEU A 18 6.48 -7.55 -8.93
N PRO A 19 6.82 -6.40 -9.57
CA PRO A 19 7.97 -6.29 -10.45
C PRO A 19 9.23 -6.85 -9.78
N ALA A 20 10.02 -7.64 -10.51
CA ALA A 20 11.15 -8.39 -9.94
C ALA A 20 12.12 -7.50 -9.15
N LYS A 21 12.41 -6.30 -9.67
CA LYS A 21 13.30 -5.31 -9.04
C LYS A 21 12.81 -4.73 -7.72
N PHE A 22 11.53 -4.91 -7.36
CA PHE A 22 10.95 -4.42 -6.11
C PHE A 22 10.79 -5.51 -5.06
N ARG A 23 11.02 -6.78 -5.40
CA ARG A 23 10.76 -7.91 -4.51
C ARG A 23 11.66 -7.92 -3.29
N GLU A 24 12.93 -7.57 -3.46
CA GLU A 24 13.90 -7.50 -2.36
C GLU A 24 13.52 -6.41 -1.36
N GLU A 25 13.27 -5.19 -1.83
CA GLU A 25 12.87 -4.04 -1.00
C GLU A 25 11.51 -4.25 -0.27
N LEU A 26 10.66 -5.16 -0.75
CA LEU A 26 9.34 -5.47 -0.15
C LEU A 26 9.30 -6.85 0.53
N SER A 27 10.44 -7.55 0.64
CA SER A 27 10.50 -8.94 1.10
C SER A 27 10.19 -9.10 2.60
N GLU A 28 10.53 -8.10 3.41
CA GLU A 28 10.26 -8.08 4.85
C GLU A 28 8.81 -7.68 5.19
N GLY A 29 7.98 -7.48 4.16
CA GLY A 29 6.58 -7.10 4.28
C GLY A 29 6.32 -5.69 3.77
N LEU A 30 5.05 -5.46 3.46
CA LEU A 30 4.59 -4.21 2.89
C LEU A 30 3.25 -3.80 3.48
N VAL A 31 2.93 -2.52 3.33
CA VAL A 31 1.63 -1.96 3.65
C VAL A 31 1.00 -1.43 2.37
N VAL A 32 -0.22 -1.89 2.07
CA VAL A 32 -1.06 -1.32 1.02
C VAL A 32 -2.10 -0.43 1.68
N THR A 33 -2.28 0.80 1.18
CA THR A 33 -3.32 1.71 1.69
C THR A 33 -3.91 2.57 0.57
N ARG A 34 -5.01 3.26 0.87
CA ARG A 34 -5.64 4.21 -0.05
C ARG A 34 -4.68 5.38 -0.31
N GLY A 35 -4.41 5.63 -1.59
CA GLY A 35 -3.74 6.83 -2.06
C GLY A 35 -4.74 7.92 -2.42
N GLN A 36 -4.23 9.00 -2.99
CA GLN A 36 -5.06 10.06 -3.58
C GLN A 36 -5.57 9.63 -4.96
N GLU A 37 -6.56 10.34 -5.53
CA GLU A 37 -7.08 10.06 -6.88
C GLU A 37 -7.57 8.61 -7.15
N ARG A 38 -8.10 7.90 -6.14
CA ARG A 38 -8.52 6.49 -6.24
C ARG A 38 -7.39 5.53 -6.66
N CYS A 39 -6.17 5.77 -6.18
CA CYS A 39 -5.08 4.80 -6.31
C CYS A 39 -4.78 4.08 -4.99
N LEU A 40 -3.89 3.09 -5.05
CA LEU A 40 -3.33 2.44 -3.86
C LEU A 40 -1.85 2.80 -3.74
N TYR A 41 -1.42 3.13 -2.53
CA TYR A 41 0.00 3.23 -2.19
C TYR A 41 0.49 1.90 -1.64
N VAL A 42 1.73 1.58 -1.96
CA VAL A 42 2.47 0.42 -1.45
C VAL A 42 3.75 0.94 -0.81
N TRP A 43 3.98 0.54 0.44
CA TRP A 43 5.13 0.95 1.24
C TRP A 43 5.85 -0.28 1.77
N PRO A 44 7.18 -0.29 1.88
CA PRO A 44 7.85 -1.20 2.81
C PRO A 44 7.29 -0.99 4.22
N SER A 45 7.06 -2.07 4.97
CA SER A 45 6.48 -1.97 6.33
C SER A 45 7.28 -1.06 7.26
N ALA A 46 8.62 -1.10 7.16
CA ALA A 46 9.50 -0.26 7.96
C ALA A 46 9.34 1.24 7.65
N GLU A 47 9.24 1.59 6.36
CA GLU A 47 9.05 2.98 5.91
C GLU A 47 7.67 3.51 6.32
N PHE A 48 6.61 2.69 6.17
CA PHE A 48 5.28 3.05 6.62
C PHE A 48 5.25 3.34 8.13
N ARG A 49 5.94 2.51 8.92
CA ARG A 49 6.08 2.71 10.37
C ARG A 49 6.81 4.01 10.68
N SER A 50 7.97 4.24 10.09
CA SER A 50 8.76 5.47 10.29
C SER A 50 7.94 6.73 9.96
N PHE A 51 7.26 6.72 8.81
CA PHE A 51 6.41 7.82 8.37
C PHE A 51 5.24 8.08 9.33
N THR A 52 4.54 7.03 9.77
CA THR A 52 3.41 7.19 10.70
C THR A 52 3.85 7.60 12.10
N GLU A 53 5.03 7.18 12.55
CA GLU A 53 5.63 7.64 13.82
C GLU A 53 5.98 9.14 13.76
N GLU A 54 6.54 9.61 12.65
CA GLU A 54 6.83 11.03 12.46
C GLU A 54 5.54 11.86 12.42
N LEU A 55 4.53 11.40 11.68
CA LEU A 55 3.26 12.09 11.55
C LEU A 55 2.51 12.21 12.88
N ARG A 56 2.66 11.22 13.77
CA ARG A 56 2.11 11.24 15.15
C ARG A 56 2.71 12.32 16.04
N LYS A 57 3.90 12.86 15.73
CA LYS A 57 4.50 13.99 16.45
C LYS A 57 3.79 15.31 16.17
N THR A 58 2.96 15.36 15.13
CA THR A 58 2.18 16.56 14.81
C THR A 58 1.14 16.84 15.90
N PRO A 59 0.95 18.11 16.32
CA PRO A 59 -0.04 18.45 17.34
C PRO A 59 -1.43 17.91 17.01
N VAL A 60 -2.08 17.31 18.00
CA VAL A 60 -3.42 16.73 17.86
C VAL A 60 -4.48 17.76 17.47
N THR A 61 -4.22 19.06 17.64
CA THR A 61 -5.10 20.15 17.20
C THR A 61 -5.08 20.37 15.68
N ASN A 62 -4.05 19.89 14.97
CA ASN A 62 -3.96 20.01 13.52
C ASN A 62 -4.99 19.11 12.80
N LYS A 63 -6.08 19.70 12.31
CA LYS A 63 -7.17 19.00 11.61
C LYS A 63 -6.70 18.25 10.37
N ARG A 64 -5.77 18.83 9.58
CA ARG A 64 -5.29 18.22 8.33
C ARG A 64 -4.50 16.95 8.63
N ALA A 65 -3.59 17.00 9.59
CA ALA A 65 -2.80 15.83 10.01
C ALA A 65 -3.69 14.70 10.54
N ARG A 66 -4.69 15.02 11.38
CA ARG A 66 -5.65 14.01 11.87
C ARG A 66 -6.43 13.36 10.74
N ASN A 67 -6.93 14.15 9.79
CA ASN A 67 -7.69 13.62 8.66
C ASN A 67 -6.84 12.71 7.78
N PHE A 68 -5.60 13.12 7.51
CA PHE A 68 -4.66 12.32 6.71
C PHE A 68 -4.27 11.02 7.43
N MET A 69 -3.96 11.04 8.73
CA MET A 69 -3.73 9.82 9.50
C MET A 69 -4.92 8.87 9.47
N ARG A 70 -6.14 9.38 9.65
CA ARG A 70 -7.35 8.55 9.60
C ARG A 70 -7.54 7.93 8.23
N MET A 71 -7.34 8.70 7.15
CA MET A 71 -7.42 8.18 5.78
C MET A 71 -6.39 7.07 5.56
N LEU A 72 -5.13 7.33 5.93
CA LEU A 72 -4.01 6.41 5.71
C LEU A 72 -4.17 5.13 6.52
N SER A 73 -4.53 5.25 7.81
CA SER A 73 -4.63 4.10 8.72
C SER A 73 -5.91 3.28 8.52
N ALA A 74 -7.05 3.92 8.22
CA ALA A 74 -8.31 3.19 8.04
C ALA A 74 -8.34 2.33 6.78
N GLY A 75 -7.50 2.66 5.79
CA GLY A 75 -7.32 1.87 4.57
C GLY A 75 -6.06 1.00 4.56
N ALA A 76 -5.24 1.00 5.62
CA ALA A 76 -3.98 0.26 5.58
C ALA A 76 -4.19 -1.23 5.84
N SER A 77 -3.56 -2.08 5.02
CA SER A 77 -3.43 -3.52 5.22
C SER A 77 -1.96 -3.90 5.15
N ALA A 78 -1.50 -4.63 6.16
CA ALA A 78 -0.17 -5.21 6.16
C ALA A 78 -0.21 -6.55 5.43
N GLU A 79 0.65 -6.72 4.43
CA GLU A 79 0.69 -7.90 3.58
C GLU A 79 2.12 -8.43 3.48
N LEU A 80 2.24 -9.70 3.12
CA LEU A 80 3.50 -10.33 2.79
C LEU A 80 3.39 -10.96 1.40
N ALA A 81 4.39 -10.73 0.56
CA ALA A 81 4.43 -11.36 -0.75
C ALA A 81 4.61 -12.88 -0.59
N ASP A 82 3.91 -13.66 -1.42
CA ASP A 82 4.10 -15.11 -1.44
C ASP A 82 5.45 -15.49 -2.08
N LYS A 83 5.76 -16.80 -2.10
CA LYS A 83 7.01 -17.33 -2.70
C LYS A 83 7.18 -16.98 -4.20
N GLN A 84 6.11 -16.58 -4.89
CA GLN A 84 6.14 -16.18 -6.29
C GLN A 84 6.22 -14.65 -6.47
N GLY A 85 6.30 -13.89 -5.37
CA GLY A 85 6.31 -12.43 -5.38
C GLY A 85 4.95 -11.82 -5.64
N ARG A 86 3.84 -12.52 -5.33
CA ARG A 86 2.49 -12.00 -5.45
C ARG A 86 1.99 -11.43 -4.12
N VAL A 87 1.24 -10.35 -4.20
CA VAL A 87 0.68 -9.65 -3.03
C VAL A 87 -0.82 -9.63 -3.15
N THR A 88 -1.51 -10.06 -2.10
CA THR A 88 -2.97 -9.97 -2.01
C THR A 88 -3.39 -8.53 -1.76
N LEU A 89 -4.27 -8.00 -2.59
CA LEU A 89 -4.89 -6.70 -2.35
C LEU A 89 -6.25 -6.93 -1.70
N PRO A 90 -6.52 -6.50 -0.46
CA PRO A 90 -7.85 -6.65 0.15
C PRO A 90 -9.00 -6.11 -0.72
N GLN A 91 -10.17 -6.76 -0.67
CA GLN A 91 -11.33 -6.37 -1.49
C GLN A 91 -11.68 -4.88 -1.34
N MET A 92 -11.68 -4.33 -0.12
CA MET A 92 -12.01 -2.92 0.11
C MET A 92 -11.06 -1.94 -0.61
N LEU A 93 -9.82 -2.35 -0.87
CA LEU A 93 -8.82 -1.55 -1.56
C LEU A 93 -8.96 -1.67 -3.07
N ARG A 94 -9.28 -2.88 -3.55
CA ARG A 94 -9.63 -3.09 -4.96
C ARG A 94 -10.86 -2.26 -5.34
N ASP A 95 -11.90 -2.29 -4.51
CA ASP A 95 -13.13 -1.53 -4.72
C ASP A 95 -12.86 -0.03 -4.74
N TYR A 96 -12.04 0.46 -3.80
CA TYR A 96 -11.67 1.88 -3.73
C TYR A 96 -10.94 2.34 -5.00
N ALA A 97 -10.01 1.53 -5.49
CA ALA A 97 -9.20 1.85 -6.66
C ALA A 97 -9.83 1.45 -8.01
N GLY A 98 -11.04 0.88 -7.99
CA GLY A 98 -11.71 0.40 -9.20
C GLY A 98 -10.95 -0.71 -9.92
N LEU A 99 -10.16 -1.52 -9.21
CA LEU A 99 -9.38 -2.60 -9.81
C LEU A 99 -10.30 -3.75 -10.20
N GLN A 100 -10.45 -3.94 -11.51
CA GLN A 100 -11.15 -5.06 -12.11
C GLN A 100 -10.15 -6.00 -12.79
N ARG A 101 -10.61 -7.22 -13.08
CA ARG A 101 -9.83 -8.16 -13.89
C ARG A 101 -9.87 -7.70 -15.34
N GLU A 102 -8.71 -7.38 -15.93
CA GLU A 102 -8.50 -7.34 -17.39
C GLU A 102 -7.94 -8.67 -17.87
#